data_AF-A0A2I0Q7X6-F1
#
_entry.id   AF-A0A2I0Q7X6-F1
#
_cell.length_a   1.000
_cell.length_b   1.000
_cell.length_c   1.000
_cell.angle_alpha   90.00
_cell.angle_beta   90.00
_cell.angle_gamma   90.00
#
_symmetry.space_group_name_H-M   'P 1'
#
loop_
_entity.id
_entity.type
_entity.pdbx_description
1 polymer ?
#
loop_
_entity_poly.entity_id
_entity_poly.type
_entity_poly.pdbx_seq_one_letter_code
_entity_poly.pdbx_strand_id
1 'polypeptide(L)'
;MVKDITNLLKNTASNLIGNLIAKGSVVLGVKIAGIAGLLVKDVKLSDTIQSAVSKKAGAGGFISTDELPHYGITADEKKAIEKEFSCSKKDVVVFVAAEKSKAEKAVELISEIMKNQRMPKKTVKTKVKKFVKKPPKTKKKTKKK
;
A
#
# COMPACT_ATOMS: atom_id res chain seq x y z
N MET A 1 -6.25 4.30 9.91
CA MET A 1 -5.70 5.66 9.67
C MET A 1 -4.63 5.52 8.60
N VAL A 2 -4.75 6.27 7.51
CA VAL A 2 -3.77 6.27 6.40
C VAL A 2 -2.86 7.48 6.57
N LYS A 3 -1.55 7.30 6.39
CA LYS A 3 -0.57 8.39 6.39
C LYS A 3 0.33 8.31 5.16
N ASP A 4 0.79 9.47 4.73
CA ASP A 4 1.87 9.59 3.75
C ASP A 4 3.22 9.51 4.47
N ILE A 5 4.04 8.54 4.08
CA ILE A 5 5.40 8.32 4.61
C ILE A 5 6.47 8.51 3.54
N THR A 6 6.13 9.15 2.41
CA THR A 6 7.07 9.41 1.30
C THR A 6 8.31 10.16 1.80
N ASN A 7 8.13 11.16 2.66
CA ASN A 7 9.26 11.92 3.22
C ASN A 7 10.15 11.08 4.13
N LEU A 8 9.59 10.10 4.84
CA LEU A 8 10.33 9.22 5.74
C LEU A 8 11.23 8.28 4.93
N LEU A 9 10.74 7.81 3.78
CA LEU A 9 11.46 6.90 2.88
C LEU A 9 12.21 7.62 1.74
N LYS A 10 12.33 8.94 1.79
CA LYS A 10 12.96 9.73 0.71
C LYS A 10 14.45 9.39 0.54
N ASN A 11 15.14 9.08 1.64
CA ASN A 11 16.54 8.65 1.67
C ASN A 11 16.66 7.17 2.05
N THR A 12 15.69 6.34 1.63
CA THR A 12 15.71 4.91 1.91
C THR A 12 16.90 4.22 1.24
N ALA A 13 17.47 3.21 1.92
CA ALA A 13 18.47 2.32 1.32
C ALA A 13 17.84 1.37 0.28
N SER A 14 16.51 1.30 0.19
CA SER A 14 15.80 0.43 -0.74
C SER A 14 15.79 1.04 -2.15
N ASN A 15 16.56 0.45 -3.07
CA ASN A 15 16.51 0.81 -4.49
C ASN A 15 15.09 0.72 -5.07
N LEU A 16 14.26 -0.19 -4.60
CA LEU A 16 12.88 -0.34 -5.08
C LEU A 16 12.04 0.91 -4.79
N ILE A 17 12.01 1.33 -3.51
CA ILE A 17 11.21 2.46 -3.07
C ILE A 17 11.83 3.78 -3.54
N GLY A 18 13.15 3.92 -3.43
CA GLY A 18 13.88 5.10 -3.90
C GLY A 18 13.61 5.38 -5.39
N ASN A 19 13.65 4.35 -6.23
CA ASN A 19 13.34 4.48 -7.66
C ASN A 19 11.87 4.87 -7.92
N LEU A 20 10.93 4.38 -7.12
CA LEU A 20 9.52 4.75 -7.26
C LEU A 20 9.28 6.20 -6.87
N ILE A 21 9.86 6.65 -5.76
CA ILE A 21 9.79 8.04 -5.29
C ILE A 21 10.44 8.98 -6.31
N ALA A 22 11.61 8.63 -6.85
CA ALA A 22 12.29 9.41 -7.89
C ALA A 22 11.45 9.55 -9.17
N LYS A 23 10.59 8.57 -9.47
CA LYS A 23 9.61 8.61 -10.58
C LYS A 23 8.34 9.40 -10.25
N GLY A 24 8.26 10.04 -9.08
CA GLY A 24 7.10 10.81 -8.63
C GLY A 24 6.00 9.98 -7.96
N SER A 25 6.31 8.75 -7.54
CA SER A 25 5.38 7.94 -6.73
C SER A 25 5.33 8.43 -5.29
N VAL A 26 4.21 8.18 -4.62
CA VAL A 26 4.04 8.42 -3.18
C VAL A 26 3.99 7.09 -2.44
N VAL A 27 4.36 7.12 -1.17
CA VAL A 27 4.31 5.96 -0.28
C VAL A 27 3.23 6.21 0.78
N LEU A 28 2.12 5.50 0.64
CA LEU A 28 1.02 5.57 1.60
C LEU A 28 1.02 4.33 2.47
N GLY A 29 0.94 4.53 3.79
CA GLY A 29 0.89 3.47 4.79
C GLY A 29 -0.40 3.48 5.58
N VAL A 30 -0.79 2.30 6.08
CA VAL A 30 -1.90 2.10 7.01
C VAL A 30 -1.47 1.22 8.17
N LYS A 31 -1.79 1.67 9.38
CA LYS A 31 -1.68 0.83 10.58
C LYS A 31 -2.85 -0.11 10.67
N ILE A 32 -2.55 -1.38 10.92
CA ILE A 32 -3.53 -2.42 11.20
C ILE A 32 -3.22 -3.02 12.56
N ALA A 33 -4.13 -2.83 13.51
CA ALA A 33 -3.90 -3.22 14.89
C ALA A 33 -4.09 -4.72 15.11
N GLY A 34 -3.32 -5.31 16.02
CA GLY A 34 -3.54 -6.67 16.54
C GLY A 34 -3.38 -7.82 15.53
N ILE A 35 -2.64 -7.62 14.44
CA ILE A 35 -2.40 -8.65 13.41
C ILE A 35 -0.90 -8.78 13.04
N ALA A 36 0.00 -8.29 13.88
CA ALA A 36 1.43 -8.52 13.71
C ALA A 36 1.73 -10.02 13.56
N GLY A 37 2.66 -10.36 12.68
CA GLY A 37 3.01 -11.74 12.33
C GLY A 37 1.98 -12.48 11.46
N LEU A 38 0.76 -11.97 11.26
CA LEU A 38 -0.26 -12.70 10.50
C LEU A 38 0.08 -12.74 9.00
N LEU A 39 0.55 -11.62 8.46
CA LEU A 39 0.91 -11.51 7.04
C LEU A 39 2.06 -12.44 6.66
N VAL A 40 3.02 -12.64 7.56
CA VAL A 40 4.16 -13.54 7.36
C VAL A 40 3.76 -15.01 7.58
N LYS A 41 2.86 -15.28 8.54
CA LYS A 41 2.37 -16.64 8.82
C LYS A 41 1.41 -17.17 7.76
N ASP A 42 0.52 -16.33 7.25
CA ASP A 42 -0.50 -16.71 6.26
C ASP A 42 -0.12 -16.22 4.86
N VAL A 43 0.69 -17.02 4.18
CA VAL A 43 1.15 -16.73 2.81
C VAL A 43 -0.03 -16.59 1.84
N LYS A 44 -1.11 -17.36 2.00
CA LYS A 44 -2.28 -17.28 1.12
C LYS A 44 -2.99 -15.93 1.25
N LEU A 45 -3.07 -15.42 2.47
CA LEU A 45 -3.61 -14.10 2.74
C LEU A 45 -2.72 -13.01 2.13
N SER A 46 -1.40 -13.11 2.28
CA SER A 46 -0.46 -12.16 1.66
C SER A 46 -0.58 -12.13 0.13
N ASP A 47 -0.64 -13.29 -0.54
CA ASP A 47 -0.80 -13.41 -1.98
C ASP A 47 -2.17 -12.88 -2.46
N THR A 48 -3.23 -13.15 -1.69
CA THR A 48 -4.57 -12.61 -1.97
C THR A 48 -4.55 -11.08 -2.00
N ILE A 49 -3.86 -10.46 -1.05
CA ILE A 49 -3.74 -9.00 -0.98
C ILE A 49 -2.87 -8.49 -2.12
N GLN A 50 -1.74 -9.13 -2.40
CA GLN A 50 -0.84 -8.71 -3.47
C GLN A 50 -1.52 -8.78 -4.84
N SER A 51 -2.24 -9.88 -5.11
CA SER A 51 -3.08 -10.07 -6.28
C SER A 51 -4.19 -9.02 -6.37
N ALA A 52 -4.85 -8.69 -5.25
CA ALA A 52 -5.87 -7.63 -5.22
C ALA A 52 -5.29 -6.23 -5.49
N VAL A 53 -4.16 -5.90 -4.88
CA VAL A 53 -3.45 -4.62 -5.07
C VAL A 53 -3.00 -4.48 -6.53
N SER A 54 -2.40 -5.52 -7.10
CA SER A 54 -1.95 -5.49 -8.49
C SER A 54 -3.13 -5.43 -9.47
N LYS A 55 -4.11 -6.34 -9.36
CA LYS A 55 -5.22 -6.43 -10.32
C LYS A 55 -6.24 -5.30 -10.20
N LYS A 56 -6.54 -4.83 -8.98
CA LYS A 56 -7.59 -3.82 -8.75
C LYS A 56 -7.03 -2.40 -8.63
N ALA A 57 -5.90 -2.21 -7.95
CA ALA A 57 -5.30 -0.88 -7.79
C ALA A 57 -4.25 -0.56 -8.86
N GLY A 58 -3.68 -1.58 -9.53
CA GLY A 58 -2.63 -1.38 -10.53
C GLY A 58 -1.30 -0.92 -9.93
N ALA A 59 -1.11 -1.14 -8.63
CA ALA A 59 0.15 -0.88 -7.93
C ALA A 59 1.05 -2.12 -7.99
N GLY A 60 2.37 -1.92 -7.93
CA GLY A 60 3.35 -3.02 -8.08
C GLY A 60 3.34 -4.05 -6.94
N GLY A 61 2.83 -3.67 -5.77
CA GLY A 61 2.76 -4.53 -4.59
C GLY A 61 2.53 -3.72 -3.31
N PHE A 62 2.62 -4.39 -2.16
CA PHE A 62 2.66 -3.77 -0.84
C PHE A 62 3.86 -4.31 -0.08
N ILE A 63 4.26 -3.61 0.99
CA ILE A 63 5.30 -4.06 1.92
C ILE A 63 4.74 -3.94 3.33
N SER A 64 5.05 -4.91 4.19
CA SER A 64 4.68 -4.89 5.60
C SER A 64 5.89 -4.71 6.51
N THR A 65 5.72 -4.05 7.66
CA THR A 65 6.81 -3.88 8.65
C THR A 65 7.26 -5.19 9.29
N ASP A 66 6.46 -6.26 9.16
CA ASP A 66 6.75 -7.59 9.68
C ASP A 66 7.81 -8.32 8.84
N GLU A 67 7.88 -8.03 7.53
CA GLU A 67 8.88 -8.59 6.60
C GLU A 67 10.25 -7.88 6.72
N LEU A 68 10.32 -6.75 7.41
CA LEU A 68 11.53 -5.96 7.54
C LEU A 68 12.52 -6.60 8.53
N PRO A 69 13.83 -6.63 8.21
CA PRO A 69 14.54 -5.73 7.27
C PRO A 69 14.72 -6.24 5.82
N HIS A 70 13.83 -7.07 5.27
CA HIS A 70 13.90 -7.44 3.85
C HIS A 70 13.62 -6.24 2.92
N TYR A 71 13.93 -6.40 1.63
CA TYR A 71 13.71 -5.40 0.57
C TYR A 71 14.58 -4.13 0.66
N GLY A 72 15.65 -4.18 1.44
CA GLY A 72 16.60 -3.06 1.58
C GLY A 72 16.10 -1.92 2.46
N ILE A 73 15.08 -2.17 3.29
CA ILE A 73 14.64 -1.22 4.32
C ILE A 73 15.28 -1.62 5.65
N THR A 74 16.01 -0.70 6.23
CA THR A 74 16.78 -0.89 7.47
C THR A 74 15.87 -1.00 8.70
N ALA A 75 16.43 -1.56 9.79
CA ALA A 75 15.74 -1.62 11.07
C ALA A 75 15.41 -0.21 11.63
N ASP A 76 16.24 0.78 11.35
CA ASP A 76 16.01 2.18 11.72
C ASP A 76 14.81 2.77 10.99
N GLU A 77 14.68 2.52 9.68
CA GLU A 77 13.51 2.92 8.89
C GLU A 77 12.23 2.23 9.39
N LYS A 78 12.30 0.93 9.71
CA LYS A 78 11.19 0.21 10.34
C LYS A 78 10.74 0.92 11.62
N LYS A 79 11.69 1.26 12.51
CA LYS A 79 11.40 1.91 13.79
C LYS A 79 10.82 3.31 13.60
N ALA A 80 11.29 4.05 12.60
CA ALA A 80 10.73 5.36 12.25
C ALA A 80 9.28 5.24 11.75
N ILE A 81 8.98 4.26 10.88
CA ILE A 81 7.61 3.98 10.42
C ILE A 81 6.72 3.59 11.61
N GLU A 82 7.14 2.65 12.45
CA GLU A 82 6.38 2.22 13.62
C GLU A 82 6.08 3.38 14.58
N LYS A 83 7.06 4.29 14.77
CA LYS A 83 6.88 5.50 15.58
C LYS A 83 5.88 6.46 14.96
N GLU A 84 5.97 6.69 13.65
CA GLU A 84 5.05 7.56 12.90
C GLU A 84 3.60 7.06 13.00
N PHE A 85 3.38 5.75 12.97
CA PHE A 85 2.04 5.16 13.11
C PHE A 85 1.62 4.89 14.56
N SER A 86 2.49 5.15 15.53
CA SER A 86 2.31 4.80 16.95
C SER A 86 1.88 3.33 17.09
N CYS A 87 2.65 2.44 16.47
CA CYS A 87 2.42 1.00 16.50
C CYS A 87 2.87 0.38 17.83
N SER A 88 2.06 -0.54 18.34
CA SER A 88 2.47 -1.44 19.41
C SER A 88 3.07 -2.74 18.84
N LYS A 89 3.67 -3.59 19.69
CA LYS A 89 4.25 -4.89 19.30
C LYS A 89 3.27 -5.86 18.61
N LYS A 90 1.96 -5.62 18.73
CA LYS A 90 0.90 -6.42 18.11
C LYS A 90 0.36 -5.82 16.81
N ASP A 91 0.82 -4.63 16.44
CA ASP A 91 0.34 -3.90 15.26
C ASP A 91 1.32 -4.08 14.10
N VAL A 92 0.80 -4.01 12.88
CA VAL A 92 1.61 -4.02 11.66
C VAL A 92 1.28 -2.80 10.82
N VAL A 93 2.28 -2.23 10.17
CA VAL A 93 2.07 -1.21 9.14
C VAL A 93 2.23 -1.87 7.79
N VAL A 94 1.26 -1.63 6.92
CA VAL A 94 1.36 -2.00 5.51
C VAL A 94 1.41 -0.73 4.69
N PHE A 95 2.34 -0.65 3.74
CA PHE A 95 2.50 0.51 2.88
C PHE A 95 2.69 0.12 1.41
N VAL A 96 2.32 1.05 0.53
CA VAL A 96 2.33 0.88 -0.92
C VAL A 96 3.02 2.08 -1.55
N ALA A 97 4.03 1.81 -2.36
CA ALA A 97 4.72 2.80 -3.18
C ALA A 97 4.15 2.78 -4.61
N ALA A 98 3.37 3.80 -4.96
CA ALA A 98 2.77 3.92 -6.30
C ALA A 98 2.35 5.37 -6.59
N GLU A 99 1.87 5.62 -7.81
CA GLU A 99 1.15 6.86 -8.13
C GLU A 99 0.02 7.09 -7.12
N LYS A 100 -0.17 8.34 -6.67
CA LYS A 100 -1.11 8.71 -5.60
C LYS A 100 -2.49 8.04 -5.70
N SER A 101 -3.14 8.10 -6.87
CA SER A 101 -4.46 7.49 -7.07
C SER A 101 -4.46 5.96 -6.93
N LYS A 102 -3.35 5.30 -7.27
CA LYS A 102 -3.18 3.85 -7.13
C LYS A 102 -2.85 3.48 -5.69
N ALA A 103 -1.97 4.25 -5.04
CA ALA A 103 -1.61 4.04 -3.64
C ALA A 103 -2.83 4.17 -2.72
N GLU A 104 -3.66 5.20 -2.92
CA GLU A 104 -4.89 5.40 -2.14
C GLU A 104 -5.84 4.18 -2.26
N LYS A 105 -6.09 3.72 -3.49
CA LYS A 105 -6.91 2.54 -3.75
C LYS A 105 -6.33 1.27 -3.16
N ALA A 106 -5.02 1.09 -3.25
CA ALA A 106 -4.35 -0.09 -2.72
C ALA A 106 -4.49 -0.16 -1.20
N VAL A 107 -4.23 0.95 -0.51
CA VAL A 107 -4.35 1.04 0.95
C VAL A 107 -5.80 0.83 1.41
N GLU A 108 -6.76 1.35 0.67
CA GLU A 108 -8.19 1.12 0.94
C GLU A 108 -8.57 -0.37 0.82
N LEU A 109 -8.14 -1.03 -0.26
CA LEU A 109 -8.36 -2.47 -0.47
C LEU A 109 -7.71 -3.31 0.62
N ILE A 110 -6.47 -3.00 1.01
CA ILE A 110 -5.75 -3.69 2.08
C ILE A 110 -6.54 -3.57 3.39
N SER A 111 -6.95 -2.34 3.74
CA SER A 111 -7.74 -2.07 4.95
C SER A 111 -9.06 -2.85 4.95
N GLU A 112 -9.74 -2.96 3.80
CA GLU A 112 -10.98 -3.71 3.66
C GLU A 112 -10.76 -5.23 3.82
N ILE A 113 -9.75 -5.80 3.15
CA ILE A 113 -9.41 -7.23 3.29
C ILE A 113 -9.03 -7.55 4.75
N MET A 114 -8.28 -6.66 5.40
CA MET A 114 -7.81 -6.84 6.77
C MET A 114 -8.93 -6.76 7.81
N LYS A 115 -9.88 -5.84 7.63
CA LYS A 115 -11.10 -5.82 8.44
C LYS A 115 -11.89 -7.12 8.29
N ASN A 116 -11.88 -7.69 7.10
CA ASN A 116 -12.57 -8.94 6.81
C ASN A 116 -11.90 -10.17 7.41
N GLN A 117 -10.61 -10.10 7.74
CA GLN A 117 -9.89 -11.17 8.42
C GLN A 117 -10.04 -11.11 9.94
N ARG A 118 -10.18 -9.89 10.49
CA ARG A 118 -10.50 -9.69 11.92
C ARG A 118 -11.90 -10.18 12.31
N MET A 119 -12.83 -10.27 11.36
CA MET A 119 -14.13 -10.91 11.56
C MET A 119 -14.11 -12.29 10.90
N PRO A 120 -14.43 -13.39 11.59
CA PRO A 120 -14.64 -14.66 10.90
C PRO A 120 -15.81 -14.48 9.91
N LYS A 121 -15.52 -14.38 8.61
CA LYS A 121 -16.57 -14.13 7.61
C LYS A 121 -17.16 -15.43 7.09
N LYS A 122 -18.43 -15.66 7.46
CA LYS A 122 -19.43 -16.13 6.48
C LYS A 122 -19.27 -15.27 5.23
N THR A 123 -19.04 -15.96 4.11
CA THR A 123 -18.92 -15.49 2.73
C THR A 123 -19.68 -14.20 2.41
N VAL A 124 -18.97 -13.10 2.16
CA VAL A 124 -19.56 -11.90 1.54
C VAL A 124 -19.04 -11.77 0.12
N LYS A 125 -19.92 -12.05 -0.83
CA LYS A 125 -19.75 -11.79 -2.26
C LYS A 125 -19.72 -10.27 -2.48
N THR A 126 -18.55 -9.64 -2.52
CA THR A 126 -18.48 -8.19 -2.78
C THR A 126 -18.63 -7.94 -4.29
N LYS A 127 -19.79 -7.39 -4.68
CA LYS A 127 -20.06 -6.79 -6.00
C LYS A 127 -19.00 -5.70 -6.27
N VAL A 128 -18.16 -5.90 -7.28
CA VAL A 128 -17.22 -4.88 -7.76
C VAL A 128 -18.02 -3.76 -8.41
N LYS A 129 -18.17 -2.61 -7.74
CA LYS A 129 -18.65 -1.37 -8.38
C LYS A 129 -17.60 -0.94 -9.41
N LYS A 130 -17.92 -1.09 -10.70
CA LYS A 130 -17.14 -0.57 -11.84
C LYS A 130 -16.97 0.95 -11.68
N PHE A 131 -15.81 1.40 -11.22
CA PHE A 131 -15.42 2.80 -11.33
C PHE A 131 -14.86 3.04 -12.75
N VAL A 132 -15.73 3.50 -13.63
CA VAL A 132 -15.38 3.97 -14.98
C VAL A 132 -14.46 5.18 -14.82
N LYS A 133 -13.15 5.02 -15.11
CA LYS A 133 -12.25 6.17 -15.30
C LYS A 133 -12.70 6.89 -16.57
N LYS A 134 -13.21 8.12 -16.43
CA LYS A 134 -13.42 9.05 -17.56
C LYS A 134 -12.07 9.32 -18.23
N PRO A 135 -11.99 9.33 -19.57
CA PRO A 135 -10.75 9.64 -20.27
C PRO A 135 -10.35 11.11 -20.03
N PRO A 136 -9.05 11.44 -19.98
CA PRO A 136 -8.61 12.82 -19.87
C PRO A 136 -9.01 13.58 -21.15
N LYS A 137 -9.74 14.69 -20.96
CA LYS A 137 -10.07 15.64 -22.02
C LYS A 137 -8.80 16.44 -22.37
N THR A 138 -8.11 16.10 -23.45
CA THR A 138 -7.18 17.03 -24.10
C THR A 138 -7.98 18.05 -24.90
N LYS A 139 -8.13 19.26 -24.37
CA LYS A 139 -8.64 20.43 -25.12
C LYS A 139 -7.48 21.37 -25.44
N LYS A 140 -7.47 21.80 -26.71
CA LYS A 140 -6.91 23.04 -27.29
C LYS A 140 -5.39 22.98 -27.59
N LYS A 141 -4.88 23.50 -28.71
CA LYS A 141 -5.40 24.49 -29.70
C LYS A 141 -4.39 24.60 -30.87
N THR A 142 -4.88 24.78 -32.11
CA THR A 142 -4.33 25.61 -33.23
C THR A 142 -2.85 25.43 -33.65
N LYS A 143 -2.45 25.39 -34.94
CA LYS A 143 -2.66 26.41 -36.00
C LYS A 143 -1.85 25.97 -37.25
N LYS A 144 -2.36 26.27 -38.47
CA LYS A 144 -1.66 26.56 -39.75
C LYS A 144 -0.72 25.46 -40.29
N LYS A 145 -0.83 25.03 -41.55
CA LYS A 145 -0.88 25.80 -42.81
C LYS A 145 -1.70 25.03 -43.83
#